data_AF-A0A3B6DIP9-F1
#
_entry.id   AF-A0A3B6DIP9-F1
#
_cell.length_a   1.000
_cell.length_b   1.000
_cell.length_c   1.000
_cell.angle_alpha   90.00
_cell.angle_beta   90.00
_cell.angle_gamma   90.00
#
_symmetry.space_group_name_H-M   'P 1'
#
loop_
_entity.id
_entity.type
_entity.pdbx_description
1 polymer ?
#
loop_
_entity_poly.entity_id
_entity_poly.type
_entity_poly.pdbx_seq_one_letter_code
_entity_poly.pdbx_strand_id
1 'polypeptide(L)'
;MELKAAVLVSALLCLALSRGALSQRARAPIVETPAPAPAPRHVELAELLSLAGPYGKFLEYLTMTDVIKTFQSQANDTKQGITVFAPQDSAFAALNETVLSNLTTDQLRSLMLHHAMPRYYQLSAFSALAAASPVSMFAYKVNVTYAAGTIGVVSGWATAKLASSVYSTSPVAVYALNRVLLPKEIFPAAPEMAPVPAPAPAPGRGGKVMADAPGASERAASDNADAKSSSCRVVGAGSLALGYVVLLVSGLLMV
;
A
#
# COMPACT_ATOMS: atom_id res chain seq x y z
N MET A 1 -56.73 -13.05 -69.56
CA MET A 1 -56.06 -14.36 -69.47
C MET A 1 -55.15 -14.49 -70.69
N GLU A 2 -54.13 -13.67 -70.92
CA GLU A 2 -53.01 -13.19 -70.08
C GLU A 2 -52.19 -14.34 -69.46
N LEU A 3 -50.92 -14.41 -69.86
CA LEU A 3 -49.82 -15.26 -69.38
C LEU A 3 -49.67 -16.67 -69.99
N LYS A 4 -48.94 -16.78 -71.11
CA LYS A 4 -48.08 -17.95 -71.40
C LYS A 4 -47.09 -17.85 -72.58
N ALA A 5 -47.06 -16.76 -73.35
CA ALA A 5 -46.23 -16.69 -74.57
C ALA A 5 -44.89 -15.91 -74.44
N ALA A 6 -44.46 -15.53 -73.23
CA ALA A 6 -43.30 -14.65 -73.05
C ALA A 6 -42.00 -15.34 -72.55
N VAL A 7 -41.98 -16.66 -72.38
CA VAL A 7 -40.82 -17.36 -71.75
C VAL A 7 -39.88 -18.04 -72.76
N LEU A 8 -40.23 -18.09 -74.05
CA LEU A 8 -39.49 -18.91 -75.03
C LEU A 8 -38.53 -18.16 -75.98
N VAL A 9 -38.29 -16.87 -75.77
CA VAL A 9 -37.35 -16.08 -76.60
C VAL A 9 -36.05 -15.71 -75.87
N SER A 10 -35.95 -15.94 -74.55
CA SER A 10 -34.75 -15.59 -73.78
C SER A 10 -33.66 -16.68 -73.75
N ALA A 11 -33.89 -17.87 -74.32
CA ALA A 11 -33.01 -19.02 -74.16
C ALA A 11 -32.05 -19.30 -75.35
N LEU A 12 -32.10 -18.50 -76.43
CA LEU A 12 -31.37 -18.80 -77.68
C LEU A 12 -30.41 -17.70 -78.16
N LEU A 13 -30.13 -16.66 -77.35
CA LEU A 13 -29.20 -15.57 -77.72
C LEU A 13 -27.86 -15.58 -76.97
N CYS A 14 -27.62 -16.49 -76.03
CA CYS A 14 -26.36 -16.51 -75.25
C CYS A 14 -25.30 -17.50 -75.77
N LEU A 15 -25.41 -18.00 -77.00
CA LEU A 15 -24.50 -19.01 -77.57
C LEU A 15 -23.45 -18.48 -78.55
N ALA A 16 -23.19 -17.18 -78.57
CA ALA A 16 -22.09 -16.61 -79.33
C ALA A 16 -21.06 -15.95 -78.39
N LEU A 17 -19.81 -16.42 -78.50
CA LEU A 17 -18.57 -15.84 -77.95
C LEU A 17 -18.10 -16.40 -76.59
N SER A 18 -17.71 -17.67 -76.55
CA SER A 18 -16.77 -18.18 -75.54
C SER A 18 -15.62 -18.95 -76.18
N ARG A 19 -14.74 -18.23 -76.88
CA ARG A 19 -13.36 -18.67 -77.17
C ARG A 19 -12.40 -17.50 -76.99
N GLY A 20 -12.08 -17.22 -75.75
CA GLY A 20 -10.98 -16.36 -75.33
C GLY A 20 -10.20 -17.07 -74.24
N ALA A 21 -9.38 -18.06 -74.61
CA ALA A 21 -8.37 -18.60 -73.73
C ALA A 21 -7.26 -17.54 -73.60
N LEU A 22 -7.25 -16.79 -72.51
CA LEU A 22 -6.12 -15.97 -72.09
C LEU A 22 -5.86 -16.22 -70.61
N SER A 23 -5.03 -17.23 -70.37
CA SER A 23 -3.95 -17.26 -69.38
C SER A 23 -4.09 -16.26 -68.23
N GLN A 24 -4.90 -16.60 -67.22
CA GLN A 24 -4.77 -15.98 -65.91
C GLN A 24 -3.88 -16.91 -65.08
N ARG A 25 -2.58 -16.58 -65.02
CA ARG A 25 -1.67 -17.13 -64.03
C ARG A 25 -2.30 -16.84 -62.67
N ALA A 26 -2.86 -17.88 -62.04
CA ALA A 26 -3.39 -17.78 -60.70
C ALA A 26 -2.28 -17.23 -59.80
N ARG A 27 -2.46 -16.00 -59.33
CA ARG A 27 -1.64 -15.48 -58.24
C ARG A 27 -2.06 -16.30 -57.02
N ALA A 28 -1.12 -17.09 -56.49
CA ALA A 28 -1.33 -17.84 -55.27
C ALA A 28 -1.93 -16.91 -54.20
N PRO A 29 -2.88 -17.39 -53.37
CA PRO A 29 -3.37 -16.60 -52.26
C PRO A 29 -2.18 -16.20 -51.40
N ILE A 30 -2.01 -14.90 -51.18
CA ILE A 30 -1.12 -14.41 -50.15
C ILE A 30 -1.76 -14.88 -48.86
N VAL A 31 -1.22 -15.94 -48.27
CA VAL A 31 -1.49 -16.29 -46.89
C VAL A 31 -0.90 -15.15 -46.08
N GLU A 32 -1.74 -14.20 -45.67
CA GLU A 32 -1.37 -13.26 -44.62
C GLU A 32 -1.10 -14.11 -43.38
N THR A 33 0.18 -14.36 -43.12
CA THR A 33 0.62 -14.91 -41.85
C THR A 33 0.16 -13.92 -40.79
N PRO A 34 -0.63 -14.33 -39.77
CA PRO A 34 -1.02 -13.44 -38.70
C PRO A 34 0.21 -12.72 -38.18
N ALA A 35 0.18 -11.39 -38.11
CA ALA A 35 1.24 -10.62 -37.51
C ALA A 35 1.54 -11.21 -36.12
N PRO A 36 2.83 -11.36 -35.74
CA PRO A 36 3.19 -11.85 -34.41
C PRO A 36 2.40 -11.07 -33.36
N ALA A 37 1.70 -11.78 -32.48
CA ALA A 37 0.97 -11.14 -31.40
C ALA A 37 1.93 -10.20 -30.65
N PRO A 38 1.49 -8.98 -30.26
CA PRO A 38 2.32 -8.08 -29.48
C PRO A 38 2.92 -8.83 -28.30
N ALA A 39 4.24 -8.77 -28.12
CA ALA A 39 4.90 -9.35 -26.97
C ALA A 39 4.17 -8.87 -25.69
N PRO A 40 4.04 -9.73 -24.65
CA PRO A 40 3.42 -9.31 -23.41
C PRO A 40 4.09 -8.03 -22.92
N ARG A 41 3.31 -6.96 -22.73
CA ARG A 41 3.83 -5.72 -22.17
C ARG A 41 4.07 -5.96 -20.69
N HIS A 42 5.30 -6.36 -20.36
CA HIS A 42 5.74 -6.46 -18.98
C HIS A 42 5.94 -5.06 -18.42
N VAL A 43 5.54 -4.88 -17.17
CA VAL A 43 5.86 -3.66 -16.42
C VAL A 43 7.32 -3.75 -16.01
N GLU A 44 8.13 -2.79 -16.44
CA GLU A 44 9.52 -2.68 -16.02
C GLU A 44 9.55 -1.97 -14.65
N LEU A 45 9.88 -2.71 -13.60
CA LEU A 45 9.78 -2.21 -12.22
C LEU A 45 10.79 -1.08 -11.93
N ALA A 46 11.97 -1.08 -12.56
CA ALA A 46 12.97 -0.05 -12.34
C ALA A 46 12.50 1.29 -12.95
N GLU A 47 12.03 1.28 -14.20
CA GLU A 47 11.43 2.42 -14.88
C GLU A 47 10.20 2.91 -14.13
N LEU A 48 9.32 2.02 -13.68
CA LEU A 48 8.15 2.40 -12.89
C LEU A 48 8.54 3.17 -11.62
N LEU A 49 9.51 2.65 -10.84
CA LEU A 49 9.99 3.31 -9.62
C LEU A 49 10.75 4.61 -9.92
N SER A 50 11.47 4.66 -11.03
CA SER A 50 12.21 5.85 -11.47
C SER A 50 11.26 6.98 -11.91
N LEU A 51 10.19 6.65 -12.63
CA LEU A 51 9.23 7.64 -13.15
C LEU A 51 8.23 8.09 -12.09
N ALA A 52 7.79 7.18 -11.22
CA ALA A 52 6.74 7.45 -10.25
C ALA A 52 7.26 8.01 -8.91
N GLY A 53 8.56 8.39 -8.83
CA GLY A 53 9.28 8.76 -7.61
C GLY A 53 8.50 9.66 -6.63
N PRO A 54 8.89 9.66 -5.33
CA PRO A 54 10.28 9.64 -4.87
C PRO A 54 10.71 8.31 -4.25
N TYR A 55 11.19 7.37 -5.09
CA TYR A 55 11.69 6.05 -4.70
C TYR A 55 13.17 5.85 -5.07
N GLY A 56 13.92 6.93 -5.24
CA GLY A 56 15.29 6.89 -5.77
C GLY A 56 16.22 6.06 -4.90
N LYS A 57 16.16 6.24 -3.56
CA LYS A 57 16.98 5.47 -2.62
C LYS A 57 16.61 4.00 -2.58
N PHE A 58 15.31 3.70 -2.65
CA PHE A 58 14.85 2.32 -2.71
C PHE A 58 15.36 1.62 -3.98
N LEU A 59 15.24 2.29 -5.13
CA LEU A 59 15.71 1.76 -6.42
C LEU A 59 17.24 1.57 -6.44
N GLU A 60 17.99 2.48 -5.83
CA GLU A 60 19.44 2.38 -5.67
C GLU A 60 19.81 1.09 -4.92
N TYR A 61 19.21 0.84 -3.74
CA TYR A 61 19.47 -0.37 -2.97
C TYR A 61 18.99 -1.65 -3.66
N LEU A 62 17.85 -1.62 -4.35
CA LEU A 62 17.36 -2.76 -5.13
C LEU A 62 18.32 -3.14 -6.27
N THR A 63 18.91 -2.13 -6.92
CA THR A 63 19.90 -2.31 -7.99
C THR A 63 21.21 -2.84 -7.43
N MET A 64 21.73 -2.24 -6.36
CA MET A 64 22.98 -2.65 -5.71
C MET A 64 22.95 -4.09 -5.21
N THR A 65 21.78 -4.55 -4.74
CA THR A 65 21.61 -5.90 -4.18
C THR A 65 21.10 -6.92 -5.19
N ASP A 66 20.91 -6.55 -6.47
CA ASP A 66 20.28 -7.38 -7.51
C ASP A 66 18.84 -7.86 -7.19
N VAL A 67 18.19 -7.30 -6.17
CA VAL A 67 16.81 -7.67 -5.80
C VAL A 67 15.80 -7.21 -6.85
N ILE A 68 16.11 -6.12 -7.57
CA ILE A 68 15.27 -5.66 -8.68
C ILE A 68 15.04 -6.76 -9.73
N LYS A 69 16.07 -7.57 -10.02
CA LYS A 69 15.97 -8.71 -10.95
C LYS A 69 15.07 -9.82 -10.40
N THR A 70 15.16 -10.09 -9.10
CA THR A 70 14.29 -11.06 -8.43
C THR A 70 12.83 -10.62 -8.48
N PHE A 71 12.55 -9.34 -8.23
CA PHE A 71 11.19 -8.81 -8.34
C PHE A 71 10.65 -8.84 -9.76
N GLN A 72 11.49 -8.48 -10.74
CA GLN A 72 11.11 -8.52 -12.15
C GLN A 72 10.83 -9.95 -12.62
N SER A 73 11.66 -10.92 -12.23
CA SER A 73 11.44 -12.35 -12.52
C SER A 73 10.15 -12.85 -11.87
N GLN A 74 9.89 -12.50 -10.60
CA GLN A 74 8.62 -12.86 -9.96
C GLN A 74 7.41 -12.30 -10.74
N ALA A 75 7.49 -11.06 -11.20
CA ALA A 75 6.41 -10.40 -11.94
C ALA A 75 6.18 -11.03 -13.32
N ASN A 76 7.25 -11.41 -14.03
CA ASN A 76 7.19 -11.86 -15.42
C ASN A 76 7.02 -13.38 -15.56
N ASP A 77 7.67 -14.14 -14.69
CA ASP A 77 7.83 -15.58 -14.86
C ASP A 77 6.81 -16.38 -14.03
N THR A 78 6.09 -15.72 -13.11
CA THR A 78 5.11 -16.38 -12.25
C THR A 78 3.69 -15.89 -12.52
N LYS A 79 2.73 -16.81 -12.41
CA LYS A 79 1.29 -16.48 -12.47
C LYS A 79 0.75 -15.85 -11.18
N GLN A 80 1.52 -15.90 -10.09
CA GLN A 80 1.11 -15.37 -8.80
C GLN A 80 1.26 -13.84 -8.73
N GLY A 81 2.18 -13.29 -9.52
CA GLY A 81 2.49 -11.87 -9.52
C GLY A 81 3.27 -11.43 -8.28
N ILE A 82 3.35 -10.12 -8.08
CA ILE A 82 4.13 -9.49 -7.01
C ILE A 82 3.41 -8.27 -6.43
N THR A 83 3.59 -8.06 -5.14
CA THR A 83 3.22 -6.81 -4.45
C THR A 83 4.47 -6.22 -3.84
N VAL A 84 4.91 -5.06 -4.34
CA VAL A 84 6.07 -4.33 -3.85
C VAL A 84 5.61 -3.18 -2.97
N PHE A 85 6.17 -3.10 -1.78
CA PHE A 85 6.02 -1.96 -0.89
C PHE A 85 7.24 -1.08 -1.03
N ALA A 86 7.09 0.05 -1.73
CA ALA A 86 8.17 0.99 -1.99
C ALA A 86 8.17 2.08 -0.91
N PRO A 87 9.14 2.10 0.04
CA PRO A 87 9.28 3.21 0.96
C PRO A 87 9.73 4.44 0.18
N GLN A 88 9.11 5.59 0.49
CA GLN A 88 9.52 6.87 -0.10
C GLN A 88 10.91 7.29 0.39
N ASP A 89 11.58 8.17 -0.33
CA ASP A 89 12.88 8.70 0.09
C ASP A 89 12.80 9.42 1.46
N SER A 90 11.65 10.01 1.79
CA SER A 90 11.36 10.57 3.12
C SER A 90 11.30 9.52 4.24
N ALA A 91 10.93 8.28 3.91
CA ALA A 91 10.96 7.16 4.84
C ALA A 91 12.40 6.77 5.18
N PHE A 92 13.30 6.80 4.19
CA PHE A 92 14.74 6.59 4.39
C PHE A 92 15.37 7.75 5.15
N ALA A 93 15.03 9.00 4.83
CA ALA A 93 15.55 10.18 5.53
C ALA A 93 15.16 10.21 7.01
N ALA A 94 14.04 9.58 7.39
CA ALA A 94 13.64 9.48 8.78
C ALA A 94 14.30 8.31 9.53
N LEU A 95 15.00 7.43 8.83
CA LEU A 95 15.93 6.48 9.44
C LEU A 95 17.31 7.13 9.53
N ASN A 96 18.00 6.89 10.63
CA ASN A 96 19.39 7.28 10.72
C ASN A 96 20.22 6.50 9.68
N GLU A 97 21.01 7.20 8.86
CA GLU A 97 21.82 6.60 7.79
C GLU A 97 22.80 5.53 8.31
N THR A 98 23.22 5.67 9.56
CA THR A 98 24.07 4.70 10.27
C THR A 98 23.43 3.33 10.39
N VAL A 99 22.09 3.25 10.46
CA VAL A 99 21.36 1.98 10.60
C VAL A 99 21.53 1.12 9.35
N LEU A 100 21.40 1.70 8.17
CA LEU A 100 21.56 0.99 6.90
C LEU A 100 23.03 0.74 6.56
N SER A 101 23.92 1.67 6.94
CA SER A 101 25.37 1.56 6.70
C SER A 101 26.03 0.45 7.53
N ASN A 102 25.44 0.09 8.68
CA ASN A 102 25.93 -1.00 9.52
C ASN A 102 25.53 -2.40 9.03
N LEU A 103 24.70 -2.49 7.98
CA LEU A 103 24.26 -3.77 7.44
C LEU A 103 25.30 -4.37 6.49
N THR A 104 25.47 -5.69 6.53
CA THR A 104 26.20 -6.40 5.48
C THR A 104 25.39 -6.40 4.18
N THR A 105 26.05 -6.67 3.05
CA THR A 105 25.37 -6.78 1.74
C THR A 105 24.23 -7.81 1.77
N ASP A 106 24.41 -8.94 2.45
CA ASP A 106 23.39 -9.98 2.57
C ASP A 106 22.21 -9.55 3.44
N GLN A 107 22.47 -8.80 4.53
CA GLN A 107 21.42 -8.22 5.36
C GLN A 107 20.65 -7.15 4.60
N LEU A 108 21.33 -6.31 3.82
CA LEU A 108 20.70 -5.30 2.97
C LEU A 108 19.85 -5.97 1.88
N ARG A 109 20.34 -7.03 1.25
CA ARG A 109 19.57 -7.83 0.28
C ARG A 109 18.31 -8.43 0.93
N SER A 110 18.44 -8.98 2.13
CA SER A 110 17.31 -9.54 2.89
C SER A 110 16.30 -8.46 3.27
N LEU A 111 16.76 -7.27 3.66
CA LEU A 111 15.92 -6.11 3.92
C LEU A 111 15.13 -5.70 2.67
N MET A 112 15.79 -5.62 1.51
CA MET A 112 15.13 -5.27 0.25
C MET A 112 14.08 -6.32 -0.15
N LEU A 113 14.39 -7.61 -0.02
CA LEU A 113 13.43 -8.69 -0.24
C LEU A 113 12.23 -8.61 0.72
N HIS A 114 12.45 -8.16 1.95
CA HIS A 114 11.38 -7.97 2.94
C HIS A 114 10.34 -6.91 2.53
N HIS A 115 10.63 -6.08 1.52
CA HIS A 115 9.71 -5.08 1.00
C HIS A 115 8.80 -5.58 -0.11
N ALA A 116 8.75 -6.89 -0.41
CA ALA A 116 7.77 -7.43 -1.36
C ALA A 116 7.15 -8.75 -0.94
N MET A 117 5.91 -8.98 -1.38
CA MET A 117 5.21 -10.26 -1.30
C MET A 117 5.29 -10.97 -2.66
N PRO A 118 5.57 -12.29 -2.70
CA PRO A 118 5.65 -13.06 -3.94
C PRO A 118 4.26 -13.40 -4.52
N ARG A 119 3.26 -12.54 -4.29
CA ARG A 119 1.90 -12.64 -4.82
C ARG A 119 1.33 -11.24 -5.04
N TYR A 120 0.50 -11.10 -6.07
CA TYR A 120 -0.26 -9.90 -6.33
C TYR A 120 -1.44 -9.76 -5.35
N TYR A 121 -1.51 -8.60 -4.69
CA TYR A 121 -2.60 -8.22 -3.81
C TYR A 121 -3.08 -6.81 -4.17
N GLN A 122 -4.36 -6.71 -4.52
CA GLN A 122 -5.08 -5.44 -4.65
C GLN A 122 -5.41 -4.86 -3.26
N LEU A 123 -5.66 -3.55 -3.17
CA LEU A 123 -5.98 -2.86 -1.91
C LEU A 123 -7.15 -3.49 -1.15
N SER A 124 -8.17 -3.98 -1.86
CA SER A 124 -9.34 -4.63 -1.26
C SER A 124 -9.00 -5.95 -0.54
N ALA A 125 -7.88 -6.60 -0.86
CA ALA A 125 -7.44 -7.83 -0.21
C ALA A 125 -6.79 -7.59 1.16
N PHE A 126 -6.37 -6.35 1.47
CA PHE A 126 -5.62 -6.06 2.70
C PHE A 126 -6.43 -6.24 3.98
N SER A 127 -7.76 -6.12 3.93
CA SER A 127 -8.63 -6.45 5.07
C SER A 127 -8.58 -7.93 5.42
N ALA A 128 -8.59 -8.81 4.40
CA ALA A 128 -8.44 -10.24 4.58
C ALA A 128 -7.01 -10.62 5.01
N LEU A 129 -5.98 -9.96 4.46
CA LEU A 129 -4.59 -10.14 4.89
C LEU A 129 -4.37 -9.73 6.35
N ALA A 130 -5.06 -8.68 6.81
CA ALA A 130 -5.01 -8.29 8.21
C ALA A 130 -5.58 -9.39 9.12
N ALA A 131 -6.70 -10.00 8.72
CA ALA A 131 -7.28 -11.14 9.45
C ALA A 131 -6.40 -12.42 9.39
N ALA A 132 -5.65 -12.59 8.30
CA ALA A 132 -4.78 -13.75 8.07
C ALA A 132 -3.31 -13.53 8.50
N SER A 133 -3.01 -12.45 9.21
CA SER A 133 -1.64 -12.15 9.66
C SER A 133 -1.14 -13.20 10.66
N PRO A 134 0.16 -13.55 10.66
CA PRO A 134 1.26 -12.95 9.88
C PRO A 134 1.33 -13.42 8.41
N VAL A 135 1.59 -12.48 7.49
CA VAL A 135 1.73 -12.71 6.05
C VAL A 135 3.20 -12.87 5.67
N SER A 136 3.50 -13.78 4.75
CA SER A 136 4.87 -14.05 4.30
C SER A 136 5.30 -13.09 3.17
N MET A 137 6.44 -12.42 3.37
CA MET A 137 7.18 -11.68 2.34
C MET A 137 8.22 -12.61 1.69
N PHE A 138 9.08 -12.09 0.80
CA PHE A 138 10.19 -12.90 0.27
C PHE A 138 11.21 -13.32 1.34
N ALA A 139 11.48 -12.46 2.33
CA ALA A 139 12.50 -12.75 3.35
C ALA A 139 11.92 -13.17 4.70
N TYR A 140 10.99 -12.38 5.25
CA TYR A 140 10.42 -12.58 6.60
C TYR A 140 8.92 -12.36 6.59
N LYS A 141 8.27 -12.51 7.75
CA LYS A 141 6.83 -12.29 7.90
C LYS A 141 6.51 -10.90 8.42
N VAL A 142 5.36 -10.37 8.03
CA VAL A 142 4.83 -9.07 8.49
C VAL A 142 3.41 -9.24 9.01
N ASN A 143 3.00 -8.37 9.93
CA ASN A 143 1.59 -8.25 10.29
C ASN A 143 0.97 -7.12 9.49
N VAL A 144 -0.15 -7.39 8.85
CA VAL A 144 -0.94 -6.38 8.14
C VAL A 144 -2.03 -5.90 9.09
N THR A 145 -2.28 -4.60 9.11
CA THR A 145 -3.39 -3.99 9.86
C THR A 145 -4.31 -3.26 8.91
N TYR A 146 -5.61 -3.30 9.20
CA TYR A 146 -6.63 -2.59 8.47
C TYR A 146 -7.59 -1.96 9.47
N ALA A 147 -7.52 -0.64 9.63
CA ALA A 147 -8.35 0.10 10.58
C ALA A 147 -8.85 1.40 9.95
N ALA A 148 -10.17 1.60 9.93
CA ALA A 148 -10.81 2.80 9.39
C ALA A 148 -10.31 3.21 7.98
N GLY A 149 -10.10 2.23 7.09
CA GLY A 149 -9.60 2.44 5.74
C GLY A 149 -8.09 2.71 5.64
N THR A 150 -7.36 2.74 6.76
CA THR A 150 -5.90 2.84 6.78
C THR A 150 -5.29 1.44 6.81
N ILE A 151 -4.42 1.17 5.83
CA ILE A 151 -3.61 -0.05 5.77
C ILE A 151 -2.27 0.21 6.44
N GLY A 152 -1.90 -0.66 7.38
CA GLY A 152 -0.58 -0.68 8.00
C GLY A 152 0.15 -1.99 7.73
N VAL A 153 1.47 -1.92 7.66
CA VAL A 153 2.38 -3.07 7.59
C VAL A 153 3.35 -2.95 8.75
N VAL A 154 3.25 -3.88 9.69
CA VAL A 154 4.05 -3.95 10.90
C VAL A 154 5.16 -4.98 10.69
N SER A 155 6.41 -4.51 10.78
CA SER A 155 7.62 -5.32 10.67
C SER A 155 8.55 -4.95 11.81
N GLY A 156 8.66 -5.84 12.80
CA GLY A 156 9.63 -5.73 13.88
C GLY A 156 9.57 -4.40 14.65
N TRP A 157 10.48 -3.49 14.30
CA TRP A 157 10.64 -2.16 14.92
C TRP A 157 9.89 -1.04 14.21
N ALA A 158 9.35 -1.29 13.02
CA ALA A 158 8.64 -0.30 12.23
C ALA A 158 7.17 -0.66 12.02
N THR A 159 6.31 0.35 12.21
CA THR A 159 4.92 0.30 11.76
C THR A 159 4.77 1.27 10.59
N ALA A 160 4.80 0.73 9.37
CA ALA A 160 4.62 1.51 8.15
C ALA A 160 3.14 1.63 7.80
N LYS A 161 2.74 2.79 7.31
CA LYS A 161 1.41 3.03 6.75
C LYS A 161 1.52 3.11 5.24
N LEU A 162 0.55 2.52 4.56
CA LEU A 162 0.39 2.65 3.12
C LEU A 162 -0.06 4.08 2.82
N ALA A 163 0.78 4.84 2.12
CA ALA A 163 0.54 6.23 1.81
C ALA A 163 -0.29 6.40 0.53
N SER A 164 0.01 5.63 -0.51
CA SER A 164 -0.69 5.68 -1.79
C SER A 164 -0.47 4.39 -2.60
N SER A 165 -1.28 4.21 -3.65
CA SER A 165 -1.05 3.19 -4.68
C SER A 165 -0.35 3.84 -5.87
N VAL A 166 0.85 3.37 -6.17
CA VAL A 166 1.68 3.86 -7.28
C VAL A 166 1.26 3.17 -8.57
N TYR A 167 1.08 1.85 -8.47
CA TYR A 167 0.66 1.02 -9.57
C TYR A 167 -0.14 -0.16 -9.00
N SER A 168 -1.25 -0.53 -9.62
CA SER A 168 -1.99 -1.73 -9.21
C SER A 168 -2.71 -2.30 -10.40
N THR A 169 -2.04 -3.21 -11.10
CA THR A 169 -2.61 -3.93 -12.24
C THR A 169 -1.94 -5.28 -12.32
N SER A 170 -2.74 -6.35 -12.23
CA SER A 170 -2.23 -7.73 -12.28
C SER A 170 -1.29 -7.91 -13.49
N PRO A 171 -0.08 -8.49 -13.30
CA PRO A 171 0.39 -9.21 -12.11
C PRO A 171 1.20 -8.37 -11.10
N VAL A 172 1.24 -7.04 -11.23
CA VAL A 172 2.11 -6.15 -10.43
C VAL A 172 1.29 -5.16 -9.60
N ALA A 173 1.60 -5.09 -8.31
CA ALA A 173 1.16 -3.99 -7.44
C ALA A 173 2.38 -3.31 -6.80
N VAL A 174 2.36 -1.99 -6.76
CA VAL A 174 3.36 -1.15 -6.08
C VAL A 174 2.62 -0.16 -5.18
N TYR A 175 2.93 -0.22 -3.89
CA TYR A 175 2.33 0.62 -2.87
C TYR A 175 3.40 1.44 -2.17
N ALA A 176 3.12 2.73 -1.99
CA ALA A 176 4.02 3.64 -1.30
C ALA A 176 3.92 3.42 0.21
N LEU A 177 5.05 3.30 0.89
CA LEU A 177 5.12 3.31 2.35
C LEU A 177 5.76 4.59 2.87
N ASN A 178 5.26 5.06 4.01
CA ASN A 178 5.83 6.22 4.73
C ASN A 178 7.01 5.86 5.66
N ARG A 179 7.27 4.56 5.87
CA ARG A 179 8.35 4.02 6.71
C ARG A 179 8.95 2.80 6.02
N VAL A 180 10.25 2.59 6.22
CA VAL A 180 10.96 1.37 5.81
C VAL A 180 10.59 0.26 6.79
N LEU A 181 10.41 -0.96 6.30
CA LEU A 181 10.12 -2.14 7.11
C LEU A 181 11.41 -2.62 7.78
N LEU A 182 11.39 -2.85 9.10
CA LEU A 182 12.58 -3.16 9.90
C LEU A 182 12.42 -4.51 10.63
N PRO A 183 12.75 -5.64 9.97
CA PRO A 183 12.63 -6.97 10.56
C PRO A 183 13.62 -7.16 11.72
N LYS A 184 13.17 -7.81 12.80
CA LYS A 184 14.00 -8.04 14.00
C LYS A 184 15.13 -9.03 13.73
N GLU A 185 15.01 -9.81 12.67
CA GLU A 185 15.97 -10.81 12.22
C GLU A 185 17.30 -10.19 11.77
N ILE A 186 17.27 -8.96 11.23
CA ILE A 186 18.48 -8.21 10.84
C ILE A 186 18.77 -7.03 11.77
N PHE A 187 17.77 -6.57 12.51
CA PHE A 187 17.89 -5.50 13.51
C PHE A 187 17.70 -6.08 14.92
N PRO A 188 18.76 -6.60 15.56
CA PRO A 188 18.65 -7.20 16.90
C PRO A 188 18.29 -6.18 17.98
N ALA A 189 18.59 -4.90 17.76
CA ALA A 189 18.20 -3.78 18.62
C ALA A 189 17.31 -2.80 17.86
N ALA A 190 16.43 -2.10 18.58
CA ALA A 190 15.58 -1.06 18.01
C ALA A 190 16.44 0.06 17.41
N PRO A 191 16.38 0.31 16.10
CA PRO A 191 17.11 1.42 15.50
C PRO A 191 16.55 2.74 16.00
N GLU A 192 17.42 3.70 16.29
CA GLU A 192 16.99 5.05 16.61
C GLU A 192 16.30 5.65 15.37
N MET A 193 15.02 5.97 15.48
CA MET A 193 14.22 6.59 14.41
C MET A 193 13.95 8.04 14.79
N ALA A 194 14.14 8.96 13.85
CA ALA A 194 13.74 10.34 14.09
C ALA A 194 12.21 10.37 14.35
N PRO A 195 11.74 11.10 15.38
CA PRO A 195 10.32 11.31 15.59
C PRO A 195 9.69 11.84 14.29
N VAL A 196 8.60 11.23 13.81
CA VAL A 196 7.78 11.88 12.77
C VAL A 196 7.35 13.21 13.37
N PRO A 197 7.52 14.36 12.70
CA PRO A 197 7.02 15.62 13.21
C PRO A 197 5.54 15.46 13.54
N ALA A 198 5.18 15.61 14.81
CA ALA A 198 3.78 15.66 15.21
C ALA A 198 3.11 16.82 14.45
N PRO A 199 1.86 16.65 13.95
CA PRO A 199 1.10 17.78 13.42
C PRO A 199 1.11 18.90 14.45
N ALA A 200 1.56 20.09 14.05
CA ALA A 200 1.62 21.25 14.93
C ALA A 200 0.25 21.49 15.56
N PRO A 201 0.17 21.77 16.87
CA PRO A 201 -1.07 22.24 17.49
C PRO A 201 -1.57 23.47 16.72
N ALA A 202 -2.82 23.44 16.28
CA ALA A 202 -3.44 24.59 15.64
C ALA A 202 -3.32 25.83 16.55
N PRO A 203 -3.04 27.04 16.02
CA PRO A 203 -2.94 28.23 16.83
C PRO A 203 -4.28 28.49 17.52
N GLY A 204 -4.28 28.40 18.86
CA GLY A 204 -5.41 28.85 19.66
C GLY A 204 -5.65 30.33 19.41
N ARG A 205 -6.75 30.64 18.73
CA ARG A 205 -7.25 32.01 18.56
C ARG A 205 -7.70 32.50 19.94
N GLY A 206 -6.85 33.30 20.58
CA GLY A 206 -7.20 34.05 21.79
C GLY A 206 -8.35 35.02 21.51
N GLY A 207 -9.35 34.99 22.39
CA GLY A 207 -10.40 36.00 22.51
C GLY A 207 -10.40 36.53 23.94
N LYS A 208 -9.99 37.80 24.10
CA LYS A 208 -9.92 38.56 25.35
C LYS A 208 -11.29 38.67 26.04
N VAL A 209 -11.29 38.67 27.38
CA VAL A 209 -12.10 39.61 28.17
C VAL A 209 -11.19 40.20 29.25
N MET A 210 -11.21 41.52 29.34
CA MET A 210 -10.40 42.38 30.20
C MET A 210 -11.35 43.16 31.11
N ALA A 211 -11.10 43.16 32.41
CA ALA A 211 -11.55 44.11 33.44
C ALA A 211 -11.03 43.58 34.79
N ASP A 212 -10.44 44.31 35.72
CA ASP A 212 -9.91 45.67 35.83
C ASP A 212 -8.85 45.60 36.96
N ALA A 213 -7.97 46.58 37.07
CA ALA A 213 -6.80 46.62 37.97
C ALA A 213 -7.18 47.14 39.39
N PRO A 214 -6.24 47.54 40.29
CA PRO A 214 -4.81 47.27 40.41
C PRO A 214 -4.38 46.85 41.85
N GLY A 215 -3.10 46.46 42.03
CA GLY A 215 -2.47 46.49 43.36
C GLY A 215 -1.16 45.71 43.49
N ALA A 216 -0.04 46.43 43.32
CA ALA A 216 1.25 46.36 44.03
C ALA A 216 1.54 45.13 44.94
N SER A 217 2.76 44.62 45.13
CA SER A 217 4.12 44.93 44.71
C SER A 217 5.00 43.75 45.20
N GLU A 218 6.11 43.54 44.49
CA GLU A 218 7.42 42.98 44.88
C GLU A 218 7.66 42.12 46.15
N ARG A 219 8.44 41.06 45.88
CA ARG A 219 9.66 40.57 46.57
C ARG A 219 9.57 39.83 47.91
N ALA A 220 9.98 38.57 47.79
CA ALA A 220 11.16 37.95 48.40
C ALA A 220 11.22 37.65 49.92
N ALA A 221 11.53 36.37 50.15
CA ALA A 221 12.43 35.82 51.15
C ALA A 221 11.92 35.47 52.58
N SER A 222 11.94 34.15 52.79
CA SER A 222 12.47 33.39 53.94
C SER A 222 11.81 33.36 55.32
N ASP A 223 11.71 32.11 55.77
CA ASP A 223 11.96 31.56 57.12
C ASP A 223 10.86 31.56 58.19
N ASN A 224 10.30 30.36 58.34
CA ASN A 224 10.22 29.50 59.54
C ASN A 224 9.75 30.02 60.92
N ALA A 225 8.78 29.24 61.44
CA ALA A 225 8.57 28.76 62.82
C ALA A 225 7.63 29.52 63.81
N ASP A 226 6.56 28.78 64.18
CA ASP A 226 5.81 28.69 65.47
C ASP A 226 5.11 29.93 66.08
N ALA A 227 3.85 29.93 66.58
CA ALA A 227 2.81 28.91 66.83
C ALA A 227 1.44 29.56 67.21
N LYS A 228 0.34 28.75 67.11
CA LYS A 228 -0.98 28.82 67.83
C LYS A 228 -2.05 29.78 67.21
N SER A 229 -3.33 29.44 66.91
CA SER A 229 -4.27 28.34 67.22
C SER A 229 -5.48 28.33 66.25
N SER A 230 -6.21 27.19 66.21
CA SER A 230 -7.64 26.96 65.85
C SER A 230 -8.11 26.89 64.38
N SER A 231 -8.37 25.69 63.85
CA SER A 231 -9.74 25.12 63.66
C SER A 231 -9.76 23.85 62.78
N CYS A 232 -10.63 22.91 63.20
CA CYS A 232 -11.28 21.74 62.56
C CYS A 232 -10.60 20.81 61.54
N ARG A 233 -10.76 19.51 61.84
CA ARG A 233 -10.25 18.29 61.19
C ARG A 233 -11.40 17.49 60.55
N VAL A 234 -11.00 16.44 59.78
CA VAL A 234 -11.73 15.23 59.26
C VAL A 234 -11.72 15.23 57.71
N VAL A 235 -10.97 14.39 56.98
CA VAL A 235 -10.88 12.89 56.84
C VAL A 235 -12.07 12.25 56.11
N GLY A 236 -11.77 11.53 55.02
CA GLY A 236 -12.62 10.48 54.42
C GLY A 236 -12.52 10.47 52.88
N ALA A 237 -11.78 9.52 52.28
CA ALA A 237 -12.24 8.22 51.75
C ALA A 237 -12.79 8.36 50.30
N GLY A 238 -12.31 7.65 49.26
CA GLY A 238 -12.05 6.22 49.18
C GLY A 238 -13.31 5.53 48.66
N SER A 239 -13.39 5.21 47.36
CA SER A 239 -14.54 4.47 46.80
C SER A 239 -14.10 3.52 45.67
N LEU A 240 -13.79 2.28 46.08
CA LEU A 240 -13.85 1.05 45.30
C LEU A 240 -15.08 0.27 45.81
N ALA A 241 -15.98 -0.17 44.92
CA ALA A 241 -16.92 -1.28 45.13
C ALA A 241 -17.57 -1.59 43.75
N LEU A 242 -17.24 -2.68 43.05
CA LEU A 242 -17.56 -4.11 43.23
C LEU A 242 -19.06 -4.46 43.06
N GLY A 243 -19.38 -5.06 41.91
CA GLY A 243 -20.23 -6.25 41.74
C GLY A 243 -21.71 -6.21 42.09
N TYR A 244 -22.56 -6.52 41.10
CA TYR A 244 -23.74 -7.36 41.33
C TYR A 244 -24.01 -8.25 40.11
N VAL A 245 -24.00 -9.56 40.36
CA VAL A 245 -24.54 -10.63 39.51
C VAL A 245 -26.03 -10.74 39.84
N VAL A 246 -26.90 -10.70 38.83
CA VAL A 246 -28.27 -11.24 38.92
C VAL A 246 -28.64 -11.90 37.58
N LEU A 247 -28.86 -13.21 37.64
CA LEU A 247 -29.54 -14.03 36.63
C LEU A 247 -31.05 -13.84 36.76
N LEU A 248 -31.76 -13.56 35.66
CA LEU A 248 -33.17 -13.94 35.51
C LEU A 248 -33.44 -14.53 34.13
N VAL A 249 -33.89 -15.77 34.18
CA VAL A 249 -34.43 -16.60 33.11
C VAL A 249 -35.90 -16.23 32.91
N SER A 250 -36.36 -16.06 31.67
CA SER A 250 -37.58 -16.70 31.12
C SER A 250 -37.89 -16.15 29.73
N GLY A 251 -38.19 -17.05 28.79
CA GLY A 251 -38.61 -16.70 27.43
C GLY A 251 -40.12 -16.43 27.31
N LEU A 252 -40.54 -16.18 26.06
CA LEU A 252 -41.78 -16.63 25.39
C LEU A 252 -42.38 -15.55 24.46
N LEU A 253 -42.24 -15.79 23.14
CA LEU A 253 -43.27 -15.73 22.09
C LEU A 253 -43.75 -14.39 21.49
N MET A 254 -43.80 -14.42 20.14
CA MET A 254 -44.67 -13.70 19.18
C MET A 254 -44.45 -12.20 18.92
N VAL A 255 -43.94 -11.88 17.73
CA VAL A 255 -44.70 -11.48 16.52
C VAL A 255 -43.84 -11.74 15.28
#